data_AF-A0A496T4D7-F1
#
_entry.id   AF-A0A496T4D7-F1
#
_cell.length_a   1.000
_cell.length_b   1.000
_cell.length_c   1.000
_cell.angle_alpha   90.00
_cell.angle_beta   90.00
_cell.angle_gamma   90.00
#
_symmetry.space_group_name_H-M   'P 1'
#
loop_
_entity.id
_entity.type
_entity.pdbx_description
1 polymer ?
#
loop_
_entity_poly.entity_id
_entity_poly.type
_entity_poly.pdbx_seq_one_letter_code
_entity_poly.pdbx_strand_id
1 'polypeptide(L)' 'MAKGCEIHVLSNTHWDREWVHSYQSKRILLVEMMDQLLEILDYDPDYKYYHLDAQTIPLEDYLE' A
#
# COMPACT_ATOMS: atom_id res chain seq x y z
N MET A 1 -15.58 -33.19 13.86
CA MET A 1 -15.32 -32.32 12.69
C MET A 1 -14.55 -31.11 13.19
N ALA A 2 -13.43 -30.73 12.57
CA ALA A 2 -12.70 -29.54 12.97
C ALA A 2 -13.57 -28.29 12.75
N LYS A 3 -13.52 -27.34 13.67
CA LYS A 3 -14.23 -26.05 13.55
C LYS A 3 -13.61 -25.28 12.38
N GLY A 4 -14.43 -24.70 11.50
CA GLY A 4 -13.94 -23.82 10.44
C GLY A 4 -13.24 -22.59 11.03
N CYS A 5 -12.20 -22.12 10.34
CA CYS A 5 -11.46 -20.90 10.67
C CYS A 5 -11.71 -19.88 9.55
N GLU A 6 -12.06 -18.64 9.93
CA GLU A 6 -12.12 -17.52 9.00
C GLU A 6 -10.74 -16.87 8.92
N ILE A 7 -10.23 -16.69 7.71
CA ILE A 7 -8.91 -16.09 7.46
C ILE A 7 -9.15 -14.76 6.75
N HIS A 8 -8.76 -13.66 7.41
CA HIS A 8 -8.74 -12.34 6.81
C HIS A 8 -7.33 -12.03 6.32
N VAL A 9 -7.21 -11.67 5.05
CA VAL A 9 -5.94 -11.23 4.45
C VAL A 9 -6.04 -9.73 4.22
N LEU A 10 -5.11 -8.96 4.80
CA LEU A 10 -5.02 -7.52 4.61
C LEU A 10 -3.72 -7.21 3.87
N SER A 11 -3.84 -6.70 2.65
CA SER A 11 -2.69 -6.19 1.91
C SER A 11 -2.24 -4.84 2.50
N ASN A 12 -0.94 -4.73 2.76
CA ASN A 12 -0.27 -3.56 3.29
C ASN A 12 1.20 -3.59 2.87
N THR A 13 1.81 -2.42 2.76
CA THR A 13 3.27 -2.28 2.76
C THR A 13 3.63 -1.36 3.90
N HIS A 14 4.46 -1.84 4.83
CA HIS A 14 5.04 -0.97 5.84
C HIS A 14 6.01 0.01 5.16
N TRP A 15 5.72 1.31 5.28
CA TRP A 15 6.38 2.34 4.48
C TRP A 15 7.11 3.35 5.36
N ASP A 16 8.37 3.05 5.67
CA ASP A 16 9.26 4.05 6.27
C ASP A 16 9.47 5.21 5.28
N ARG A 17 8.95 6.39 5.62
CA ARG A 17 9.04 7.61 4.79
C ARG A 17 10.49 7.95 4.42
N GLU A 18 11.41 7.71 5.34
CA GLU A 18 12.85 7.73 5.11
C GLU A 18 13.54 6.80 6.12
N TRP A 19 14.64 6.16 5.72
CA TRP A 19 15.43 5.32 6.63
C TRP A 19 16.84 5.05 6.06
N VAL A 20 17.09 3.86 5.52
CA VAL A 20 18.38 3.48 4.90
C VAL A 20 18.68 4.31 3.64
N HIS A 21 17.64 4.75 2.94
CA HIS A 21 17.74 5.64 1.78
C HIS A 21 17.10 6.99 2.10
N SER A 22 17.49 8.02 1.34
CA SER A 22 16.94 9.36 1.49
C SER A 22 15.43 9.38 1.20
N TYR A 23 14.74 10.37 1.76
CA TYR A 23 13.33 10.64 1.49
C TYR A 23 13.02 10.61 -0.01
N GLN A 24 13.80 11.30 -0.85
CA GLN A 24 13.53 11.36 -2.30
C GLN A 24 13.67 10.00 -2.99
N SER A 25 14.64 9.18 -2.60
CA SER A 25 14.76 7.82 -3.14
C SER A 25 13.58 6.94 -2.72
N LYS A 26 13.11 7.07 -1.48
CA LYS A 26 11.90 6.37 -1.02
C LYS A 26 10.64 6.88 -1.71
N ARG A 27 10.51 8.20 -1.91
CA ARG A 27 9.37 8.82 -2.58
C ARG A 27 9.19 8.33 -4.02
N ILE A 28 10.26 8.14 -4.78
CA ILE A 28 10.16 7.57 -6.14
C ILE A 28 9.51 6.18 -6.11
N LEU A 29 9.95 5.32 -5.18
CA LEU A 29 9.36 3.99 -5.02
C LEU A 29 7.91 4.05 -4.54
N LEU A 30 7.55 5.08 -3.75
CA LEU A 30 6.18 5.29 -3.30
C LEU A 30 5.29 5.59 -4.50
N VAL A 31 5.73 6.47 -5.40
CA VAL A 31 5.01 6.82 -6.63
C VAL A 31 4.79 5.58 -7.50
N GLU A 32 5.84 4.80 -7.76
CA GLU A 32 5.73 3.57 -8.55
C GLU A 32 4.75 2.55 -7.93
N MET A 33 4.79 2.39 -6.61
CA MET A 33 3.90 1.48 -5.88
C MET A 33 2.45 1.97 -5.89
N MET A 34 2.21 3.27 -5.71
CA MET A 34 0.88 3.86 -5.78
C MET A 34 0.27 3.75 -7.18
N ASP A 35 1.04 3.99 -8.23
CA ASP A 35 0.58 3.85 -9.62
C ASP A 35 0.11 2.41 -9.90
N GLN A 36 0.89 1.42 -9.48
CA GLN A 36 0.51 0.00 -9.61
C GLN A 36 -0.72 -0.35 -8.77
N LEU A 37 -0.80 0.17 -7.54
CA LEU A 37 -1.94 -0.05 -6.67
C LEU A 37 -3.23 0.50 -7.29
N LEU A 38 -3.19 1.72 -7.84
CA LEU A 38 -4.35 2.34 -8.49
C LEU A 38 -4.77 1.58 -9.74
N GLU A 39 -3.82 1.10 -10.55
CA GLU A 39 -4.13 0.24 -11.70
C GLU A 39 -4.84 -1.05 -11.27
N ILE A 40 -4.36 -1.72 -10.21
CA ILE A 40 -5.02 -2.92 -9.67
C ILE A 40 -6.44 -2.60 -9.19
N LEU A 41 -6.61 -1.51 -8.45
CA LEU A 41 -7.91 -1.10 -7.92
C LEU A 41 -8.93 -0.76 -9.03
N ASP A 42 -8.47 -0.23 -10.17
CA ASP A 42 -9.31 0.10 -11.31
C ASP A 42 -9.72 -1.13 -12.14
N TYR A 43 -8.82 -2.10 -12.30
CA TYR A 43 -9.02 -3.25 -13.21
C TYR A 43 -9.41 -4.57 -12.54
N ASP A 44 -9.12 -4.77 -11.24
CA ASP A 44 -9.47 -5.97 -10.50
C ASP A 44 -10.58 -5.69 -9.45
N PRO A 45 -11.86 -5.97 -9.79
CA PRO A 45 -12.98 -5.71 -8.88
C PRO A 45 -12.99 -6.60 -7.61
N ASP A 46 -12.18 -7.67 -7.56
CA ASP A 46 -12.04 -8.50 -6.37
C ASP A 46 -11.00 -7.93 -5.39
N TYR A 47 -10.10 -7.06 -5.87
CA TYR A 47 -9.11 -6.36 -5.05
C TYR A 47 -9.66 -5.02 -4.53
N LYS A 48 -10.41 -5.05 -3.43
CA LYS A 48 -11.22 -3.89 -3.00
C LYS A 48 -10.54 -2.91 -2.05
N TYR A 49 -9.56 -3.37 -1.28
CA TYR A 49 -9.00 -2.61 -0.17
C TYR A 49 -7.50 -2.81 -0.07
N TYR A 50 -6.80 -1.72 0.26
CA TYR A 50 -5.39 -1.73 0.60
C TYR A 50 -5.19 -0.88 1.84
N HIS A 51 -4.41 -1.39 2.80
CA HIS A 51 -4.04 -0.64 3.99
C HIS A 51 -2.78 0.16 3.71
N LEU A 52 -2.85 1.49 3.80
CA LEU A 52 -1.71 2.39 3.53
C LEU A 52 -0.96 2.71 4.84
N ASP A 53 -0.53 1.65 5.53
CA ASP A 53 0.36 1.70 6.71
C ASP A 53 -0.06 2.62 7.86
N ALA A 54 -1.37 2.80 8.06
CA ALA A 54 -1.96 3.66 9.10
C ALA A 54 -1.44 5.11 9.12
N GLN A 55 -0.93 5.60 7.99
CA GLN A 55 -0.39 6.96 7.83
C GLN A 55 -1.06 7.66 6.65
N THR A 56 -1.35 8.95 6.79
CA THR A 56 -1.97 9.74 5.73
C THR A 56 -0.95 10.44 4.84
N ILE A 57 0.28 10.65 5.33
CA ILE A 57 1.33 11.38 4.61
C ILE A 57 1.69 10.79 3.24
N PRO A 58 1.62 9.46 2.97
CA PRO A 58 1.92 8.95 1.64
C PRO A 58 0.97 9.48 0.55
N LEU A 59 -0.23 9.93 0.91
CA LEU A 59 -1.16 10.57 -0.04
C LEU A 59 -0.63 11.93 -0.50
N GLU A 60 -0.12 12.75 0.42
CA GLU A 60 0.49 14.04 0.10
C GLU A 60 1.80 13.83 -0.67
N ASP A 61 2.65 12.91 -0.20
CA ASP A 61 3.93 12.59 -0.86
C ASP A 61 3.71 12.07 -2.29
N TYR A 62 2.61 11.38 -2.59
CA TYR A 62 2.25 10.93 -3.94
C TYR A 62 1.72 12.06 -4.83
N LEU A 63 0.97 13.00 -4.27
CA LEU A 63 0.30 14.08 -5.02
C LEU A 63 1.18 15.33 -5.27
N GLU A 64 2.36 15.41 -4.63
CA GLU A 64 3.38 16.45 -4.86
C GLU A 64 3.97 16.45 -6.29
#